data_AF-A0A1M7PG44-F1
#
_entry.id   AF-A0A1M7PG44-F1
#
_cell.length_a   1.000
_cell.length_b   1.000
_cell.length_c   1.000
_cell.angle_alpha   90.00
_cell.angle_beta   90.00
_cell.angle_gamma   90.00
#
_symmetry.space_group_name_H-M   'P 1'
#
loop_
_entity.id
_entity.type
_entity.pdbx_description
1 polymer ?
#
loop_
_entity_poly.entity_id
_entity_poly.type
_entity_poly.pdbx_seq_one_letter_code
_entity_poly.pdbx_strand_id
1 'polypeptide(L)'
;MLRTVSMGAGAAVLAAAALLTAADPAGAANGTVGVRETVCAQDLYVRTAPVGAWMGTLYQGQTFLVEQVDGSWVYGFAYGDINRHGWVQNGWFC
;
A
#
# COMPACT_ATOMS: atom_id res chain seq x y z
N MET A 1 -13.91 -17.79 62.23
CA MET A 1 -14.24 -16.63 61.37
C MET A 1 -13.43 -16.75 60.10
N LEU A 2 -14.13 -16.96 58.98
CA LEU A 2 -13.59 -17.30 57.65
C LEU A 2 -13.01 -16.03 56.99
N ARG A 3 -11.74 -16.05 56.57
CA ARG A 3 -11.13 -14.98 55.77
C ARG A 3 -11.04 -15.44 54.32
N THR A 4 -11.97 -14.95 53.51
CA THR A 4 -11.97 -15.05 52.06
C THR A 4 -10.83 -14.18 51.50
N VAL A 5 -9.89 -14.76 50.75
CA VAL A 5 -8.91 -14.01 49.95
C VAL A 5 -9.21 -14.27 48.49
N SER A 6 -9.48 -13.17 47.78
CA SER A 6 -9.87 -13.07 46.39
C SER A 6 -8.66 -13.12 45.43
N MET A 7 -8.88 -13.82 44.31
CA MET A 7 -8.39 -13.60 42.94
C MET A 7 -6.93 -13.16 42.70
N GLY A 8 -6.22 -13.99 41.93
CA GLY A 8 -5.07 -13.58 41.13
C GLY A 8 -4.94 -14.47 39.89
N ALA A 9 -5.73 -14.18 38.85
CA ALA A 9 -5.53 -14.76 37.52
C ALA A 9 -4.37 -14.01 36.84
N GLY A 10 -3.17 -14.58 36.90
CA GLY A 10 -2.01 -14.07 36.15
C GLY A 10 -2.01 -14.61 34.73
N ALA A 11 -2.59 -13.87 33.79
CA ALA A 11 -2.47 -14.17 32.36
C ALA A 11 -1.05 -13.77 31.90
N ALA A 12 -0.21 -14.75 31.57
CA ALA A 12 1.07 -14.51 30.91
C ALA A 12 0.82 -14.18 29.44
N VAL A 13 0.98 -12.92 29.05
CA VAL A 13 0.88 -12.47 27.66
C VAL A 13 2.21 -12.75 26.96
N LEU A 14 2.22 -13.74 26.05
CA LEU A 14 3.32 -13.99 25.12
C LEU A 14 3.32 -12.88 24.05
N ALA A 15 4.31 -11.99 24.08
CA ALA A 15 4.52 -11.01 23.03
C ALA A 15 5.29 -11.66 21.86
N ALA A 16 4.57 -12.07 20.82
CA ALA A 16 5.17 -12.46 19.54
C ALA A 16 5.44 -11.20 18.71
N ALA A 17 6.71 -10.81 18.56
CA ALA A 17 7.11 -9.77 17.62
C ALA A 17 7.06 -10.32 16.19
N ALA A 18 5.99 -10.00 15.45
CA ALA A 18 5.92 -10.29 14.02
C ALA A 18 6.81 -9.30 13.26
N LEU A 19 7.94 -9.78 12.73
CA LEU A 19 8.72 -9.05 11.74
C LEU A 19 7.93 -9.05 10.42
N LEU A 20 7.21 -7.96 10.16
CA LEU A 20 6.61 -7.72 8.85
C LEU A 20 7.73 -7.33 7.88
N THR A 21 8.31 -8.32 7.20
CA THR A 21 9.12 -8.07 6.01
C THR A 21 8.18 -7.57 4.92
N ALA A 22 8.22 -6.26 4.62
CA ALA A 22 7.57 -5.73 3.42
C ALA A 22 8.17 -6.46 2.21
N ALA A 23 7.34 -7.18 1.47
CA ALA A 23 7.77 -7.81 0.24
C ALA A 23 8.00 -6.70 -0.79
N ASP A 24 9.25 -6.35 -1.04
CA ASP A 24 9.63 -5.68 -2.28
C ASP A 24 9.37 -6.66 -3.42
N PRO A 25 8.43 -6.41 -4.34
CA PRO A 25 8.28 -7.25 -5.51
C PRO A 25 9.60 -7.12 -6.27
N ALA A 26 10.35 -8.22 -6.36
CA ALA A 26 11.55 -8.28 -7.16
C ALA A 26 11.16 -7.93 -8.62
N GLY A 27 11.36 -6.66 -9.01
CA GLY A 27 10.84 -6.10 -10.26
C GLY A 27 10.18 -4.71 -10.14
N ALA A 28 9.99 -4.19 -8.93
CA ALA A 28 9.46 -2.85 -8.70
C ALA A 28 10.40 -1.75 -9.25
N ALA A 29 9.87 -0.89 -10.10
CA ALA A 29 10.54 0.24 -10.74
C ALA A 29 9.77 1.54 -10.51
N ASN A 30 10.47 2.65 -10.66
CA ASN A 30 9.86 3.97 -10.65
C ASN A 30 9.13 4.24 -11.97
N GLY A 31 8.10 5.08 -11.92
CA GLY A 31 7.34 5.47 -13.10
C GLY A 31 8.10 6.44 -14.00
N THR A 32 7.98 6.24 -15.30
CA THR A 32 8.60 7.10 -16.33
C THR A 32 7.55 8.00 -16.97
N VAL A 33 7.75 9.32 -16.93
CA VAL A 33 6.80 10.29 -17.52
C VAL A 33 6.56 10.01 -19.00
N GLY A 34 5.29 9.96 -19.39
CA GLY A 34 4.82 9.65 -20.74
C GLY A 34 4.68 8.15 -21.03
N VAL A 35 5.07 7.27 -20.10
CA VAL A 35 4.98 5.82 -20.27
C VAL A 35 3.75 5.28 -19.54
N ARG A 36 3.08 4.33 -20.19
CA ARG A 36 2.03 3.52 -19.59
C ARG A 36 2.66 2.30 -18.94
N GLU A 37 2.94 2.43 -17.64
CA GLU A 37 3.60 1.42 -16.83
C GLU A 37 2.62 0.31 -16.44
N THR A 38 3.14 -0.89 -16.18
CA THR A 38 2.39 -2.00 -15.61
C THR A 38 2.57 -2.00 -14.09
N VAL A 39 1.50 -2.27 -13.34
CA VAL A 39 1.55 -2.36 -11.89
C VAL A 39 2.15 -3.71 -11.49
N CYS A 40 3.23 -3.65 -10.71
CA CYS A 40 3.91 -4.84 -10.20
C CYS A 40 3.52 -5.20 -8.75
N ALA A 41 3.03 -4.22 -7.99
CA ALA A 41 2.45 -4.46 -6.67
C ALA A 41 1.17 -5.30 -6.75
N GLN A 42 0.90 -6.08 -5.70
CA GLN A 42 -0.40 -6.77 -5.56
C GLN A 42 -1.53 -5.76 -5.45
N ASP A 43 -1.33 -4.72 -4.63
CA ASP A 43 -2.25 -3.61 -4.43
C ASP A 43 -1.49 -2.29 -4.57
N LEU A 44 -1.94 -1.42 -5.47
CA LEU A 44 -1.43 -0.06 -5.62
C LEU A 44 -2.58 0.94 -5.46
N TYR A 45 -2.57 1.69 -4.37
CA TYR A 45 -3.67 2.59 -4.03
C TYR A 45 -3.63 3.88 -4.85
N VAL A 46 -4.72 4.13 -5.57
CA VAL A 46 -4.97 5.41 -6.25
C VAL A 46 -5.63 6.36 -5.26
N ARG A 47 -5.11 7.59 -5.20
CA ARG A 47 -5.52 8.63 -4.25
C ARG A 47 -5.83 9.95 -4.95
N THR A 48 -6.59 10.81 -4.27
CA THR A 48 -6.93 12.14 -4.77
C THR A 48 -5.77 13.14 -4.70
N ALA A 49 -4.79 12.90 -3.81
CA ALA A 49 -3.56 13.66 -3.62
C ALA A 49 -2.50 12.74 -3.00
N PRO A 50 -1.21 13.15 -2.94
CA PRO A 50 -0.22 12.50 -2.09
C PRO A 50 -0.74 12.37 -0.65
N VAL A 51 -0.79 11.14 -0.12
CA VAL A 51 -1.37 10.83 1.21
C VAL A 51 -2.87 11.21 1.35
N GLY A 52 -3.54 11.56 0.25
CA GLY A 52 -4.94 11.96 0.23
C GLY A 52 -5.93 10.81 0.37
N ALA A 53 -7.21 11.13 0.20
CA ALA A 53 -8.29 10.17 0.27
C ALA A 53 -8.08 9.04 -0.76
N TRP A 54 -8.41 7.82 -0.33
CA TRP A 54 -8.39 6.65 -1.20
C TRP A 54 -9.52 6.73 -2.23
N MET A 55 -9.19 6.44 -3.48
CA MET A 55 -10.11 6.46 -4.61
C MET A 55 -10.34 5.07 -5.19
N GLY A 56 -9.39 4.16 -4.97
CA GLY A 56 -9.49 2.76 -5.34
C GLY A 56 -8.12 2.10 -5.40
N THR A 57 -8.08 0.85 -5.85
CA THR A 57 -6.87 0.04 -5.91
C THR A 57 -6.64 -0.43 -7.34
N LEU A 58 -5.42 -0.28 -7.83
CA LEU A 58 -4.93 -1.01 -8.99
C LEU A 58 -4.29 -2.31 -8.53
N TYR A 59 -4.58 -3.39 -9.24
CA TYR A 59 -4.02 -4.70 -8.98
C TYR A 59 -2.87 -5.01 -9.94
N GLN A 60 -2.06 -6.00 -9.57
CA GLN A 60 -0.96 -6.48 -10.40
C GLN A 60 -1.41 -6.74 -11.84
N GLY A 61 -0.63 -6.26 -12.82
CA GLY A 61 -0.91 -6.39 -14.25
C GLY A 61 -1.85 -5.32 -14.84
N GLN A 62 -2.53 -4.53 -14.00
CA GLN A 62 -3.20 -3.31 -14.48
C GLN A 62 -2.16 -2.24 -14.83
N THR A 63 -2.58 -1.14 -15.44
CA THR A 63 -1.63 -0.17 -16.01
C THR A 63 -1.93 1.25 -15.59
N PHE A 64 -0.88 2.07 -15.51
CA PHE A 64 -0.97 3.48 -15.13
C PHE A 64 -0.15 4.33 -16.11
N LEU A 65 -0.77 5.31 -16.78
CA LEU A 65 -0.02 6.30 -17.55
C LEU A 65 0.56 7.32 -16.60
N VAL A 66 1.88 7.46 -16.58
CA VAL A 66 2.57 8.44 -15.75
C VAL A 66 2.61 9.79 -16.47
N GLU A 67 2.05 10.82 -15.85
CA GLU A 67 2.02 12.19 -16.38
C GLU A 67 2.97 13.11 -15.60
N GLN A 68 3.20 12.83 -14.32
CA GLN A 68 4.10 13.60 -13.46
C GLN A 68 4.68 12.72 -12.35
N VAL A 69 5.94 12.97 -11.97
CA VAL A 69 6.60 12.40 -10.79
C VAL A 69 6.89 13.51 -9.79
N ASP A 70 6.50 13.32 -8.54
CA ASP A 70 6.75 14.24 -7.42
C ASP A 70 7.23 13.45 -6.19
N GLY A 71 8.56 13.36 -6.04
CA GLY A 71 9.20 12.58 -4.99
C GLY A 71 8.76 11.10 -5.00
N SER A 72 8.15 10.66 -3.89
CA SER A 72 7.64 9.29 -3.74
C SER A 72 6.25 9.07 -4.34
N TRP A 73 5.71 10.04 -5.08
CA TRP A 73 4.37 9.96 -5.67
C TRP A 73 4.39 10.19 -7.17
N VAL A 74 3.42 9.60 -7.85
CA VAL A 74 3.26 9.67 -9.29
C VAL A 74 1.82 10.02 -9.61
N TYR A 75 1.62 11.02 -10.46
CA TYR A 75 0.31 11.43 -10.96
C TYR A 75 0.12 10.97 -12.40
N GLY A 76 -1.12 10.63 -12.74
CA GLY A 76 -1.51 10.29 -14.10
C GLY A 76 -2.79 9.46 -14.14
N PHE A 77 -3.00 8.68 -15.20
CA PHE A 77 -4.25 7.99 -15.47
C PHE A 77 -4.20 6.51 -15.11
N ALA A 78 -5.06 6.07 -14.19
CA ALA A 78 -5.23 4.68 -13.80
C ALA A 78 -6.21 3.96 -14.74
N TYR A 79 -5.74 2.98 -15.51
CA TYR A 79 -6.58 2.15 -16.37
C TYR A 79 -7.05 0.88 -15.66
N GLY A 80 -8.16 0.31 -16.10
CA GLY A 80 -8.69 -0.95 -15.56
C GLY A 80 -9.93 -0.67 -14.73
N ASP A 81 -9.92 -0.98 -13.44
CA ASP A 81 -11.12 -0.87 -12.60
C ASP A 81 -11.42 0.58 -12.18
N ILE A 82 -10.42 1.46 -12.22
CA ILE A 82 -10.52 2.85 -11.77
C ILE A 82 -10.93 3.80 -12.89
N ASN A 83 -10.25 3.73 -14.05
CA ASN A 83 -10.43 4.61 -15.22
C ASN A 83 -10.52 6.11 -14.88
N ARG A 84 -9.57 6.61 -14.09
CA ARG A 84 -9.55 7.99 -13.62
C ARG A 84 -8.13 8.47 -13.30
N HIS A 85 -7.91 9.78 -13.38
CA HIS A 85 -6.69 10.42 -12.91
C HIS A 85 -6.55 10.38 -11.39
N GLY A 86 -5.34 10.16 -10.90
CA GLY A 86 -5.04 10.18 -9.47
C GLY A 86 -3.55 10.01 -9.17
N TRP A 87 -3.25 9.86 -7.89
CA TRP A 87 -1.91 9.71 -7.35
C TRP A 87 -1.67 8.30 -6.83
N VAL A 88 -0.53 7.71 -7.18
CA VAL A 88 -0.06 6.41 -6.67
C VAL A 88 1.33 6.55 -6.07
N GLN A 89 1.72 5.63 -5.20
CA GLN A 89 3.12 5.58 -4.74
C GLN A 89 4.04 5.22 -5.90
N ASN A 90 5.19 5.90 -5.98
CA ASN A 90 6.24 5.56 -6.92
C ASN A 90 6.97 4.27 -6.49
N GLY A 91 7.64 3.61 -7.43
CA GLY A 91 8.45 2.43 -7.15
C GLY A 91 7.70 1.10 -7.17
N TRP A 92 6.49 1.07 -7.73
CA TRP A 92 5.63 -0.14 -7.76
C TRP A 92 5.30 -0.62 -9.17
N PHE A 93 6.06 -0.18 -10.17
CA PHE A 93 5.85 -0.49 -11.57
C PHE A 93 6.78 -1.58 -12.11
N CYS A 94 6.44 -2.10 -13.27
CA CYS A 94 7.26 -2.86 -14.20
C CYS A 94 6.75 -2.58 -15.62
#